data_AF-H3RFP4-F1
#
_entry.id   AF-H3RFP4-F1
#
_cell.length_a   1.000
_cell.length_b   1.000
_cell.length_c   1.000
_cell.angle_alpha   90.00
_cell.angle_beta   90.00
_cell.angle_gamma   90.00
#
_symmetry.space_group_name_H-M   'P 1'
#
loop_
_entity.id
_entity.type
_entity.pdbx_description
1 polymer ?
#
loop_
_entity_poly.entity_id
_entity_poly.type
_entity_poly.pdbx_seq_one_letter_code
_entity_poly.pdbx_strand_id
1 'polypeptide(L)' 'MQYWEPAKWVAKLREHKTDDTLLLLCTDMDSGHGGKSGRYKAYEGVALELTFIIALAQGSLPPPDLREAD' A
#
# COMPACT_ATOMS: atom_id res chain seq x y z
N MET A 1 -11.02 -11.47 -6.98
CA MET A 1 -9.56 -11.41 -7.16
C MET A 1 -8.91 -11.84 -5.87
N GLN A 2 -7.84 -12.63 -5.92
CA GLN A 2 -7.27 -13.32 -4.75
C GLN A 2 -6.15 -12.46 -4.14
N TYR A 3 -6.19 -12.17 -2.83
CA TYR A 3 -5.22 -11.28 -2.17
C TYR A 3 -3.80 -11.84 -2.08
N TRP A 4 -3.63 -13.17 -2.22
CA TRP A 4 -2.34 -13.83 -2.03
C TRP A 4 -1.38 -13.68 -3.20
N GLU A 5 -1.86 -13.46 -4.42
CA GLU A 5 -0.97 -13.23 -5.57
C GLU A 5 -0.26 -11.87 -5.46
N PRO A 6 -0.97 -10.74 -5.16
CA PRO A 6 -0.32 -9.47 -4.82
C PRO A 6 0.64 -9.59 -3.64
N ALA A 7 0.28 -10.37 -2.60
CA ALA A 7 1.15 -10.58 -1.45
C ALA A 7 2.48 -11.27 -1.81
N LYS A 8 2.43 -12.35 -2.62
CA LYS A 8 3.64 -13.02 -3.14
C LYS A 8 4.50 -12.08 -3.97
N TRP A 9 3.87 -11.24 -4.79
CA TRP A 9 4.58 -10.30 -5.64
C TRP A 9 5.28 -9.21 -4.83
N VAL A 10 4.59 -8.64 -3.83
CA VAL A 10 5.18 -7.63 -2.94
C VAL A 10 6.33 -8.22 -2.12
N ALA A 11 6.23 -9.47 -1.64
CA ALA A 11 7.34 -10.15 -0.97
C ALA A 11 8.58 -10.25 -1.89
N LYS A 12 8.37 -10.67 -3.15
CA LYS A 12 9.45 -10.72 -4.15
C LYS A 12 10.04 -9.35 -4.48
N LEU A 13 9.21 -8.31 -4.55
CA LEU A 13 9.69 -6.93 -4.77
C LEU A 13 10.56 -6.44 -3.60
N ARG A 14 10.23 -6.81 -2.36
CA ARG A 14 11.04 -6.49 -1.18
C ARG A 14 12.40 -7.19 -1.21
N GLU A 15 12.43 -8.46 -1.61
CA GLU A 15 13.68 -9.22 -1.76
C GLU A 15 14.64 -8.61 -2.80
N HIS A 16 14.11 -8.09 -3.91
CA HIS A 16 14.92 -7.48 -4.97
C HIS A 16 15.12 -5.96 -4.83
N LYS A 17 14.66 -5.37 -3.73
CA LYS A 17 14.69 -3.93 -3.52
C LYS A 17 16.13 -3.46 -3.24
N THR A 18 16.57 -2.40 -3.92
CA THR A 18 17.93 -1.85 -3.80
C THR A 18 17.99 -0.46 -3.18
N ASP A 19 16.84 0.10 -2.80
CA ASP A 19 16.72 1.46 -2.27
C ASP A 19 15.83 1.49 -1.03
N ASP A 20 15.87 2.60 -0.29
CA ASP A 20 15.11 2.78 0.96
C ASP A 20 13.72 3.41 0.73
N THR A 21 13.17 3.37 -0.49
CA THR A 21 11.83 3.93 -0.77
C THR A 21 10.74 3.07 -0.14
N LEU A 22 9.65 3.68 0.33
CA LEU A 22 8.56 2.92 0.93
C LEU A 22 7.86 1.97 -0.09
N LEU A 23 7.64 0.70 0.30
CA LEU A 23 6.94 -0.31 -0.52
C LEU A 23 5.85 -1.04 0.29
N LEU A 24 4.59 -0.65 0.06
CA LEU A 24 3.43 -1.12 0.82
C LEU A 24 2.47 -1.95 -0.03
N LEU A 25 1.83 -2.94 0.61
CA LEU A 25 0.63 -3.60 0.11
C LEU A 25 -0.55 -3.17 0.99
N CYS A 26 -1.50 -2.45 0.41
CA CYS A 26 -2.76 -2.15 1.08
C CYS A 26 -3.81 -3.15 0.62
N THR A 27 -4.31 -3.97 1.55
CA THR A 27 -5.38 -4.94 1.30
C THR A 27 -6.60 -4.56 2.11
N ASP A 28 -7.72 -4.34 1.42
CA ASP A 28 -9.02 -4.21 2.06
C ASP A 28 -9.64 -5.60 2.23
N MET A 29 -9.82 -6.03 3.48
CA MET A 29 -10.35 -7.36 3.81
C MET A 29 -11.89 -7.40 3.84
N ASP A 30 -12.55 -6.23 3.78
CA ASP A 30 -14.00 -6.11 3.89
C ASP A 30 -14.69 -5.93 2.51
N SER A 31 -13.90 -5.72 1.46
CA SER A 31 -14.39 -5.38 0.13
C SER A 31 -14.12 -6.44 -0.92
N GLY A 32 -15.08 -6.59 -1.85
CA GLY A 32 -14.93 -7.41 -3.05
C GLY A 32 -14.26 -6.68 -4.22
N HIS A 33 -14.35 -7.24 -5.43
CA HIS A 33 -13.72 -6.68 -6.62
C HIS A 33 -14.20 -5.26 -6.98
N GLY A 34 -15.43 -4.90 -6.61
CA GLY A 34 -15.99 -3.57 -6.82
C GLY A 34 -15.57 -2.52 -5.78
N GLY A 35 -14.69 -2.87 -4.83
CA GLY A 35 -14.32 -2.01 -3.71
C GLY A 35 -15.42 -1.92 -2.65
N LYS A 36 -15.25 -0.97 -1.71
CA LYS A 36 -16.20 -0.72 -0.62
C LYS A 36 -17.55 -0.27 -1.17
N SER A 37 -18.62 -0.92 -0.73
CA SER A 37 -19.98 -0.48 -1.03
C SER A 37 -20.35 0.74 -0.17
N GLY A 38 -20.82 1.81 -0.80
CA GLY A 38 -21.28 3.01 -0.10
C GLY A 38 -20.94 4.31 -0.84
N ARG A 39 -21.87 5.27 -0.82
CA ARG A 39 -21.79 6.53 -1.58
C ARG A 39 -20.48 7.30 -1.39
N TYR A 40 -19.91 7.25 -0.19
CA TYR A 40 -18.71 8.02 0.16
C TYR A 40 -17.47 7.15 0.37
N LYS A 41 -17.60 5.82 0.37
CA LYS A 41 -16.48 4.93 0.68
C LYS A 41 -15.41 4.89 -0.42
N ALA A 42 -15.80 5.13 -1.67
CA ALA A 42 -14.84 5.31 -2.76
C ALA A 42 -13.89 6.50 -2.53
N TYR A 43 -14.39 7.58 -1.89
CA TYR A 43 -13.56 8.75 -1.60
C TYR A 43 -12.49 8.46 -0.54
N GLU A 44 -12.72 7.53 0.39
CA GLU A 44 -11.68 7.12 1.34
C GLU A 44 -10.50 6.47 0.62
N GLY A 45 -10.74 5.64 -0.40
CA GLY A 45 -9.69 5.05 -1.23
C GLY A 45 -8.91 6.10 -2.02
N VAL A 46 -9.62 7.01 -2.69
CA VAL A 46 -8.99 8.12 -3.43
C VAL A 46 -8.17 9.02 -2.49
N ALA A 47 -8.71 9.34 -1.32
CA ALA A 47 -8.00 10.15 -0.33
C ALA A 47 -6.73 9.45 0.16
N LEU A 48 -6.78 8.13 0.38
CA LEU A 48 -5.61 7.34 0.78
C LEU A 48 -4.51 7.37 -0.29
N GLU A 49 -4.86 7.14 -1.56
CA GLU A 49 -3.93 7.17 -2.69
C GLU A 49 -3.28 8.54 -2.87
N LEU A 50 -4.09 9.61 -2.88
CA LEU A 50 -3.58 10.99 -3.01
C LEU A 50 -2.71 11.37 -1.82
N THR A 51 -3.12 11.04 -0.59
CA THR A 51 -2.34 11.33 0.61
C THR A 51 -0.99 10.63 0.57
N PHE A 52 -0.94 9.36 0.15
CA PHE A 52 0.31 8.62 0.00
C PHE A 52 1.26 9.31 -0.98
N ILE A 53 0.76 9.69 -2.17
CA ILE A 53 1.59 10.36 -3.20
C ILE A 53 2.11 11.70 -2.70
N ILE A 54 1.24 12.53 -2.09
CA ILE A 54 1.61 13.85 -1.58
C ILE A 54 2.63 13.71 -0.45
N ALA A 55 2.39 12.81 0.51
CA ALA A 55 3.27 12.59 1.63
C ALA A 55 4.64 12.04 1.20
N LEU A 56 4.67 11.18 0.18
CA LEU A 56 5.90 10.68 -0.43
C LEU A 56 6.68 11.83 -1.09
N ALA A 57 6.01 12.69 -1.86
CA ALA A 57 6.63 13.84 -2.52
C ALA A 57 7.15 14.89 -1.53
N GLN A 58 6.51 15.03 -0.37
CA GLN A 58 6.90 15.96 0.69
C GLN A 58 7.92 15.37 1.68
N GLY A 59 8.22 14.06 1.59
CA GLY A 59 9.06 13.38 2.57
C GLY A 59 8.45 13.35 3.97
N SER A 60 7.12 13.45 4.09
CA SER A 60 6.42 13.49 5.38
C SER A 60 5.98 12.11 5.87
N LEU A 61 6.27 11.05 5.10
CA LEU A 61 6.05 9.67 5.52
C LEU A 61 7.12 9.25 6.53
N PRO A 62 6.78 8.39 7.51
CA PRO A 62 7.78 7.84 8.42
C PRO A 62 8.85 7.09 7.63
N PRO A 63 10.10 7.04 8.12
CA PRO A 63 11.14 6.23 7.49
C PRO A 63 10.67 4.77 7.41
N PRO A 64 11.11 4.00 6.40
CA PRO A 64 10.84 2.57 6.33
C PRO A 64 11.27 1.90 7.64
N ASP A 65 10.42 1.04 8.22
CA ASP A 65 10.74 0.37 9.49
C ASP A 65 11.98 -0.53 9.29
N LEU A 66 13.06 -0.24 10.03
CA LEU A 66 14.34 -0.98 9.97
C LEU A 66 14.26 -2.37 10.63
N ARG A 67 13.08 -2.79 11.10
CA ARG A 67 12.88 -4.00 11.92
C ARG A 67 12.57 -5.28 11.13
N GLU A 68 12.51 -5.23 9.81
CA GLU A 68 12.34 -6.42 8.95
C GLU A 68 13.57 -6.70 8.07
N ALA A 69 14.75 -6.19 8.47
CA ALA A 69 16.03 -6.43 7.79
C ALA A 69 16.86 -7.58 8.39
N ASP A 70 16.25 -8.42 9.24
CA ASP A 70 16.85 -9.61 9.86
C ASP A 70 16.27 -10.91 9.28
#